data_AF-A0A838Q9W3-F1
#
_entry.id   AF-A0A838Q9W3-F1
#
_cell.length_a   1.000
_cell.length_b   1.000
_cell.length_c   1.000
_cell.angle_alpha   90.00
_cell.angle_beta   90.00
_cell.angle_gamma   90.00
#
_symmetry.space_group_name_H-M   'P 1'
#
loop_
_entity.id
_entity.type
_entity.pdbx_description
1 polymer ?
#
loop_
_entity_poly.entity_id
_entity_poly.type
_entity_poly.pdbx_seq_one_letter_code
_entity_poly.pdbx_strand_id
1 'polypeptide(L)'
;MIVEASDKPGILASELFADGRLAGGMGVFAGGTAEPITEEVLRDGTRNRLRFVTKYPREVNEEGWPRIARSVLGRIGRSERDVDMWLWTQVNLSTIRGVMETLGQPMEKAHTVMGKWGYTGAACLPMALDDAARNGRLSDGDLILLTGSGAGLTMGCMALEW
;
A
#
# COMPACT_ATOMS: atom_id res chain seq x y z
N MET A 1 15.67 12.02 -8.62
CA MET A 1 14.33 12.54 -8.99
C MET A 1 13.53 11.32 -9.39
N ILE A 2 12.33 11.10 -8.80
CA ILE A 2 11.55 9.86 -9.01
C ILE A 2 10.54 10.03 -10.15
N VAL A 3 10.20 11.26 -10.51
CA VAL A 3 9.29 11.59 -11.62
C VAL A 3 9.87 12.76 -12.40
N GLU A 4 9.87 12.65 -13.72
CA GLU A 4 10.23 13.71 -14.65
C GLU A 4 9.32 13.69 -15.89
N ALA A 5 9.39 14.72 -16.72
CA ALA A 5 8.66 14.74 -17.98
C ALA A 5 9.26 13.72 -18.95
N SER A 6 8.41 12.94 -19.62
CA SER A 6 8.82 11.91 -20.58
C SER A 6 7.88 11.91 -21.78
N ASP A 7 8.43 11.56 -22.95
CA ASP A 7 7.68 11.34 -24.18
C ASP A 7 6.95 9.98 -24.17
N LYS A 8 7.24 9.12 -23.17
CA LYS A 8 6.59 7.82 -22.96
C LYS A 8 5.75 7.83 -21.68
N PRO A 9 4.62 7.10 -21.64
CA PRO A 9 3.84 6.96 -20.41
C PRO A 9 4.63 6.21 -19.33
N GLY A 10 4.85 6.82 -18.18
CA GLY A 10 5.33 6.10 -16.99
C GLY A 10 4.20 5.35 -16.30
N ILE A 11 3.06 6.01 -16.05
CA ILE A 11 1.90 5.36 -15.42
C ILE A 11 1.02 4.72 -16.49
N LEU A 12 0.84 3.40 -16.41
CA LEU A 12 0.08 2.62 -17.40
C LEU A 12 -1.40 2.47 -17.02
N ALA A 13 -1.67 2.22 -15.75
CA ALA A 13 -3.03 2.10 -15.20
C ALA A 13 -3.03 2.27 -13.69
N SER A 14 -4.18 2.66 -13.14
CA SER A 14 -4.40 2.68 -11.69
C SER A 14 -5.85 2.40 -11.33
N GLU A 15 -6.06 1.84 -10.14
CA GLU A 15 -7.38 1.62 -9.55
C GLU A 15 -7.36 2.07 -8.09
N LEU A 16 -8.49 2.63 -7.65
CA LEU A 16 -8.76 2.96 -6.26
C LEU A 16 -10.02 2.23 -5.81
N PHE A 17 -10.01 1.74 -4.59
CA PHE A 17 -11.13 1.07 -3.93
C PHE A 17 -11.31 1.62 -2.53
N ALA A 18 -12.57 1.78 -2.10
CA ALA A 18 -12.89 2.19 -0.75
C ALA A 18 -14.11 1.43 -0.22
N ASP A 19 -14.08 1.08 1.06
CA ASP A 19 -15.21 0.48 1.78
C ASP A 19 -15.37 1.15 3.16
N GLY A 20 -16.24 2.17 3.20
CA GLY A 20 -16.50 2.96 4.40
C GLY A 20 -17.19 2.19 5.53
N ARG A 21 -17.70 0.98 5.30
CA ARG A 21 -18.29 0.13 6.35
C ARG A 21 -17.27 -0.25 7.42
N LEU A 22 -15.98 -0.19 7.08
CA LEU A 22 -14.87 -0.51 7.97
C LEU A 22 -14.31 0.71 8.72
N ALA A 23 -14.86 1.92 8.51
CA ALA A 23 -14.28 3.16 9.03
C ALA A 23 -14.23 3.21 10.57
N GLY A 24 -15.15 2.52 11.25
CA GLY A 24 -15.17 2.41 12.70
C GLY A 24 -14.14 1.43 13.28
N GLY A 25 -13.48 0.62 12.46
CA GLY A 25 -12.59 -0.45 12.93
C GLY A 25 -11.23 0.04 13.41
N MET A 26 -10.66 1.05 12.75
CA MET A 26 -9.36 1.63 13.09
C MET A 26 -9.33 3.12 12.80
N GLY A 27 -8.87 3.92 13.77
CA GLY A 27 -8.77 5.36 13.57
C GLY A 27 -8.35 6.13 14.82
N VAL A 28 -8.38 7.45 14.69
CA VAL A 28 -8.30 8.41 15.80
C VAL A 28 -9.68 9.05 15.89
N PHE A 29 -10.37 8.86 17.02
CA PHE A 29 -11.80 9.16 17.13
C PHE A 29 -12.09 10.55 17.72
N ALA A 30 -11.12 11.16 18.39
CA ALA A 30 -11.19 12.54 18.87
C ALA A 30 -10.02 13.39 18.33
N GLY A 31 -10.29 14.67 18.07
CA GLY A 31 -9.35 15.62 17.48
C GLY A 31 -9.84 16.30 16.20
N GLY A 32 -10.95 15.83 15.64
CA GLY A 32 -11.65 16.45 14.51
C GLY A 32 -12.88 17.25 14.93
N THR A 33 -13.72 17.63 13.97
CA THR A 33 -14.97 18.38 14.22
C THR A 33 -16.07 17.52 14.84
N ALA A 34 -16.08 16.20 14.58
CA ALA A 34 -17.05 15.27 15.16
C ALA A 34 -16.88 15.13 16.68
N GLU A 35 -15.64 15.23 17.16
CA GLU A 35 -15.30 15.22 18.59
C GLU A 35 -14.03 16.07 18.81
N PRO A 36 -14.18 17.37 19.15
CA PRO A 36 -13.06 18.26 19.41
C PRO A 36 -12.24 17.84 20.65
N ILE A 37 -10.99 18.31 20.71
CA ILE A 37 -10.16 18.11 21.91
C ILE A 37 -10.71 18.92 23.09
N THR A 38 -11.04 18.24 24.18
CA THR A 38 -11.43 18.82 25.48
C THR A 38 -10.54 18.27 26.60
N GLU A 39 -10.60 18.85 27.81
CA GLU A 39 -9.91 18.29 28.98
C GLU A 39 -10.33 16.85 29.27
N GLU A 40 -11.59 16.50 29.03
CA GLU A 40 -12.10 15.13 29.19
C GLU A 40 -11.46 14.16 28.21
N VAL A 41 -11.35 14.54 26.93
CA VAL A 41 -10.67 13.73 25.90
C VAL A 41 -9.20 13.53 26.24
N LEU A 42 -8.52 14.58 26.71
CA LEU A 42 -7.12 14.50 27.13
C LEU A 42 -6.93 13.62 28.36
N ARG A 43 -7.86 13.70 29.33
CA ARG A 43 -7.86 12.86 30.54
C ARG A 43 -8.14 11.39 30.23
N ASP A 44 -9.05 11.10 29.31
CA ASP A 44 -9.28 9.76 28.78
C ASP A 44 -8.01 9.21 28.10
N GLY A 45 -7.34 10.04 27.28
CA GLY A 45 -6.04 9.71 26.69
C GLY A 45 -6.05 8.55 25.70
N THR A 46 -7.23 8.11 25.25
CA THR A 46 -7.38 7.00 24.30
C THR A 46 -7.97 7.43 22.97
N ARG A 47 -9.02 8.25 22.97
CA ARG A 47 -9.76 8.65 21.77
C ARG A 47 -8.93 9.53 20.83
N ASN A 48 -7.97 10.28 21.36
CA ASN A 48 -7.03 11.12 20.60
C ASN A 48 -5.76 10.38 20.15
N ARG A 49 -5.75 9.05 20.20
CA ARG A 49 -4.65 8.19 19.74
C ARG A 49 -5.16 7.20 18.72
N LEU A 50 -4.25 6.53 18.00
CA LEU A 50 -4.63 5.44 17.11
C LEU A 50 -5.25 4.30 17.93
N ARG A 51 -6.43 3.87 17.51
CA ARG A 51 -7.22 2.83 18.14
C ARG A 51 -7.62 1.78 17.12
N PHE A 52 -7.60 0.52 17.54
CA PHE A 52 -8.15 -0.61 16.82
C PHE A 52 -9.38 -1.09 17.60
N VAL A 53 -10.57 -0.66 17.18
CA VAL A 53 -11.85 -0.98 17.83
C VAL A 53 -12.35 -2.35 17.38
N THR A 54 -12.19 -2.64 16.09
CA THR A 54 -12.50 -3.94 15.51
C THR A 54 -11.30 -4.37 14.69
N LYS A 55 -10.86 -5.61 14.90
CA LYS A 55 -9.75 -6.17 14.15
C LYS A 55 -10.13 -6.23 12.68
N TYR A 56 -9.34 -5.60 11.82
CA TYR A 56 -9.50 -5.75 10.38
C TYR A 56 -9.32 -7.22 10.01
N PRO A 57 -10.24 -7.82 9.24
CA PRO A 57 -10.04 -9.15 8.68
C PRO A 57 -8.74 -9.18 7.88
N ARG A 58 -7.95 -10.26 8.01
CA ARG A 58 -6.67 -10.40 7.27
C ARG A 58 -6.91 -10.44 5.77
N GLU A 59 -8.04 -11.03 5.40
CA GLU A 59 -8.58 -11.22 4.07
C GLU A 59 -8.69 -9.88 3.31
N VAL A 60 -8.90 -8.76 4.03
CA VAL A 60 -8.93 -7.42 3.44
C VAL A 60 -7.68 -7.13 2.60
N ASN A 61 -6.50 -7.47 3.12
CA ASN A 61 -5.24 -7.26 2.41
C ASN A 61 -4.83 -8.51 1.63
N GLU A 62 -4.97 -9.69 2.24
CA GLU A 62 -4.54 -10.96 1.65
C GLU A 62 -5.33 -11.32 0.38
N GLU A 63 -6.60 -10.90 0.26
CA GLU A 63 -7.41 -11.06 -0.95
C GLU A 63 -7.51 -9.76 -1.75
N GLY A 64 -7.62 -8.61 -1.05
CA GLY A 64 -7.82 -7.32 -1.69
C GLY A 64 -6.63 -6.86 -2.53
N TRP A 65 -5.39 -7.06 -2.05
CA TRP A 65 -4.18 -6.69 -2.79
C TRP A 65 -4.02 -7.49 -4.08
N PRO A 66 -4.11 -8.85 -4.09
CA PRO A 66 -4.18 -9.62 -5.33
C PRO A 66 -5.29 -9.18 -6.27
N ARG A 67 -6.51 -8.92 -5.76
CA ARG A 67 -7.65 -8.53 -6.58
C ARG A 67 -7.39 -7.22 -7.33
N ILE A 68 -6.97 -6.18 -6.62
CA ILE A 68 -6.76 -4.86 -7.24
C ILE A 68 -5.56 -4.88 -8.19
N ALA A 69 -4.50 -5.63 -7.86
CA ALA A 69 -3.35 -5.81 -8.74
C ALA A 69 -3.72 -6.50 -10.04
N ARG A 70 -4.48 -7.61 -9.98
CA ARG A 70 -4.99 -8.32 -11.16
C ARG A 70 -5.89 -7.43 -12.02
N SER A 71 -6.73 -6.59 -11.39
CA SER A 71 -7.59 -5.65 -12.12
C SER A 71 -6.76 -4.64 -12.91
N VAL A 72 -5.75 -4.03 -12.28
CA VAL A 72 -4.84 -3.07 -12.95
C VAL A 72 -4.06 -3.76 -14.08
N LEU A 73 -3.50 -4.94 -13.82
CA LEU A 73 -2.78 -5.73 -14.83
C LEU A 73 -3.66 -6.08 -16.04
N GLY A 74 -4.90 -6.49 -15.79
CA GLY A 74 -5.87 -6.82 -16.84
C GLY A 74 -6.16 -5.63 -17.77
N ARG A 75 -6.19 -4.40 -17.23
CA ARG A 75 -6.41 -3.18 -18.02
C ARG A 75 -5.27 -2.84 -18.97
N ILE A 76 -4.07 -3.37 -18.72
CA ILE A 76 -2.89 -3.19 -19.57
C ILE A 76 -2.53 -4.47 -20.34
N GLY A 77 -3.39 -5.49 -20.30
CA GLY A 77 -3.16 -6.77 -21.00
C GLY A 77 -1.95 -7.56 -20.48
N ARG A 78 -1.56 -7.36 -19.22
CA ARG A 78 -0.44 -8.05 -18.56
C ARG A 78 -0.95 -9.00 -17.47
N SER A 79 -0.07 -9.89 -17.04
CA SER A 79 -0.28 -10.87 -15.98
C SER A 79 0.70 -10.64 -14.82
N GLU A 80 0.52 -11.35 -13.70
CA GLU A 80 1.41 -11.24 -12.54
C GLU A 80 2.85 -11.66 -12.85
N ARG A 81 3.04 -12.49 -13.89
CA ARG A 81 4.37 -12.95 -14.32
C ARG A 81 5.19 -11.87 -14.99
N ASP A 82 4.52 -10.90 -15.60
CA ASP A 82 5.12 -9.80 -16.35
C ASP A 82 5.64 -8.67 -15.44
N VAL A 83 5.41 -8.79 -14.12
CA VAL A 83 5.77 -7.77 -13.14
C VAL A 83 7.18 -8.01 -12.66
N ASP A 84 8.05 -7.01 -12.79
CA ASP A 84 9.46 -7.09 -12.39
C ASP A 84 9.64 -6.72 -10.91
N MET A 85 8.82 -5.78 -10.41
CA MET A 85 8.85 -5.40 -9.00
C MET A 85 7.47 -5.15 -8.40
N TRP A 86 7.27 -5.69 -7.19
CA TRP A 86 6.08 -5.47 -6.38
C TRP A 86 6.43 -4.59 -5.16
N LEU A 87 5.74 -3.46 -5.05
CA LEU A 87 5.81 -2.56 -3.91
C LEU A 87 4.48 -2.61 -3.18
N TRP A 88 4.45 -3.38 -2.09
CA TRP A 88 3.28 -3.48 -1.20
C TRP A 88 3.39 -2.49 -0.04
N THR A 89 2.25 -2.10 0.55
CA THR A 89 2.23 -1.38 1.82
C THR A 89 3.05 -2.16 2.87
N GLN A 90 4.00 -1.48 3.50
CA GLN A 90 5.04 -2.09 4.32
C GLN A 90 4.60 -2.29 5.78
N VAL A 91 3.36 -2.72 6.00
CA VAL A 91 2.78 -2.87 7.35
C VAL A 91 3.21 -4.17 8.02
N ASN A 92 3.32 -5.25 7.25
CA ASN A 92 3.61 -6.58 7.78
C ASN A 92 4.22 -7.50 6.69
N LEU A 93 5.44 -7.99 6.94
CA LEU A 93 6.15 -8.90 6.02
C LEU A 93 5.42 -10.23 5.80
N SER A 94 4.71 -10.74 6.81
CA SER A 94 3.95 -12.01 6.69
C SER A 94 2.79 -11.89 5.71
N THR A 95 2.09 -10.75 5.69
CA THR A 95 1.04 -10.45 4.71
C THR A 95 1.62 -10.37 3.31
N ILE A 96 2.75 -9.68 3.13
CA ILE A 96 3.43 -9.60 1.83
C ILE A 96 3.80 -11.01 1.33
N ARG A 97 4.36 -11.84 2.22
CA ARG A 97 4.71 -13.23 1.86
C ARG A 97 3.50 -14.04 1.39
N GLY A 98 2.40 -14.01 2.15
CA GLY A 98 1.17 -14.72 1.77
C GLY A 98 0.54 -14.20 0.46
N VAL A 99 0.61 -12.89 0.22
CA VAL A 99 0.16 -12.29 -1.05
C VAL A 99 1.04 -12.75 -2.22
N MET A 100 2.36 -12.73 -2.06
CA MET A 100 3.28 -13.20 -3.12
C MET A 100 3.08 -14.68 -3.44
N GLU A 101 2.87 -15.52 -2.41
CA GLU A 101 2.50 -16.94 -2.57
C GLU A 101 1.18 -17.09 -3.34
N THR A 102 0.16 -16.30 -2.99
CA THR A 102 -1.16 -16.28 -3.67
C THR A 102 -1.07 -15.84 -5.14
N LEU A 103 -0.10 -14.99 -5.47
CA LEU A 103 0.19 -14.56 -6.84
C LEU A 103 1.13 -15.52 -7.59
N GLY A 104 1.67 -16.54 -6.90
CA GLY A 104 2.67 -17.45 -7.45
C GLY A 104 3.97 -16.73 -7.85
N GLN A 105 4.31 -15.63 -7.17
CA GLN A 105 5.48 -14.81 -7.45
C GLN A 105 6.58 -15.01 -6.40
N PRO A 106 7.86 -14.98 -6.82
CA PRO A 106 8.98 -15.07 -5.90
C PRO A 106 9.08 -13.83 -5.01
N MET A 107 9.42 -14.02 -3.73
CA MET A 107 9.58 -12.92 -2.76
C MET A 107 10.68 -11.93 -3.15
N GLU A 108 11.64 -12.35 -3.96
CA GLU A 108 12.74 -11.56 -4.50
C GLU A 108 12.25 -10.38 -5.35
N LYS A 109 11.05 -10.49 -5.95
CA LYS A 109 10.38 -9.41 -6.68
C LYS A 109 9.63 -8.45 -5.76
N ALA A 110 9.39 -8.79 -4.49
CA ALA A 110 8.75 -7.90 -3.52
C ALA A 110 9.80 -7.10 -2.75
N HIS A 111 10.05 -5.85 -3.17
CA HIS A 111 11.03 -5.00 -2.50
C HIS A 111 10.48 -4.51 -1.15
N THR A 112 11.28 -4.66 -0.09
CA THR A 112 10.87 -4.34 1.27
C THR A 112 11.88 -3.48 1.99
N VAL A 113 11.36 -2.50 2.73
CA VAL A 113 12.16 -1.50 3.44
C VAL A 113 11.81 -1.37 4.92
N MET A 114 10.75 -2.04 5.38
CA MET A 114 10.35 -2.03 6.79
C MET A 114 11.41 -2.58 7.74
N GLY A 115 12.31 -3.45 7.27
CA GLY A 115 13.44 -3.92 8.07
C GLY A 115 14.48 -2.84 8.34
N LYS A 116 14.51 -1.77 7.53
CA LYS A 116 15.42 -0.62 7.68
C LYS A 116 14.77 0.53 8.46
N TRP A 117 13.50 0.83 8.18
CA TRP A 117 12.83 2.04 8.68
C TRP A 117 11.50 1.82 9.41
N GLY A 118 11.08 0.57 9.60
CA GLY A 118 9.77 0.24 10.15
C GLY A 118 8.61 0.63 9.22
N TYR A 119 7.40 0.67 9.78
CA TYR A 119 6.21 1.11 9.05
C TYR A 119 6.08 2.64 9.12
N THR A 120 6.23 3.31 7.98
CA THR A 120 6.20 4.77 7.86
C THR A 120 4.86 5.29 7.30
N GLY A 121 3.77 4.53 7.46
CA GLY A 121 2.47 4.92 6.91
C GLY A 121 2.48 4.97 5.39
N ALA A 122 1.82 5.98 4.80
CA ALA A 122 1.74 6.15 3.35
C ALA A 122 3.11 6.39 2.68
N ALA A 123 4.10 6.90 3.42
CA ALA A 123 5.44 7.16 2.90
C ALA A 123 6.20 5.87 2.54
N CYS A 124 5.76 4.71 3.01
CA CYS A 124 6.50 3.46 2.82
C CYS A 124 6.63 3.03 1.35
N LEU A 125 5.64 3.32 0.50
CA LEU A 125 5.68 2.99 -0.94
C LEU A 125 6.70 3.85 -1.71
N PRO A 126 6.65 5.20 -1.66
CA PRO A 126 7.68 6.01 -2.32
C PRO A 126 9.07 5.81 -1.72
N MET A 127 9.19 5.53 -0.41
CA MET A 127 10.47 5.14 0.19
C MET A 127 11.00 3.81 -0.37
N ALA A 128 10.12 2.82 -0.58
CA ALA A 128 10.52 1.55 -1.19
C ALA A 128 10.97 1.74 -2.64
N LEU A 129 10.26 2.57 -3.41
CA LEU A 129 10.65 2.91 -4.78
C LEU A 129 12.01 3.62 -4.83
N ASP A 130 12.21 4.65 -4.00
CA ASP A 130 13.49 5.38 -3.92
C ASP A 130 14.65 4.46 -3.49
N ASP A 131 14.43 3.60 -2.49
CA ASP A 131 15.45 2.63 -2.06
C ASP A 131 15.76 1.63 -3.17
N ALA A 132 14.77 1.13 -3.91
CA ALA A 132 15.01 0.26 -5.06
C ALA A 132 15.84 0.95 -6.14
N ALA A 133 15.46 2.16 -6.54
CA ALA A 133 16.17 2.95 -7.55
C ALA A 133 17.63 3.22 -7.16
N ARG A 134 17.88 3.70 -5.93
CA ARG A 134 19.23 4.01 -5.43
C ARG A 134 20.13 2.79 -5.32
N ASN A 135 19.56 1.62 -5.10
CA ASN A 135 20.30 0.37 -5.01
C ASN A 135 20.44 -0.35 -6.36
N GLY A 136 20.11 0.31 -7.49
CA GLY A 136 20.25 -0.27 -8.83
C GLY A 136 19.38 -1.51 -9.06
N ARG A 137 18.22 -1.57 -8.38
CA ARG A 137 17.27 -2.69 -8.47
C ARG A 137 16.25 -2.54 -9.60
N LEU A 138 16.28 -1.41 -10.30
CA LEU A 138 15.34 -1.04 -11.36
C LEU A 138 16.10 -0.80 -12.66
N SER A 139 15.53 -1.26 -13.76
CA SER A 139 16.01 -1.08 -15.13
C SER A 139 14.92 -0.42 -15.98
N ASP A 140 15.32 0.35 -16.99
CA ASP A 140 14.39 0.96 -17.94
C ASP A 140 13.48 -0.11 -18.57
N GLY A 141 12.17 0.13 -18.52
CA GLY A 141 11.13 -0.79 -19.00
C GLY A 141 10.62 -1.80 -17.98
N ASP A 142 11.15 -1.82 -16.75
CA ASP A 142 10.64 -2.69 -15.68
C ASP A 142 9.18 -2.34 -15.37
N LEU A 143 8.32 -3.37 -15.28
CA LEU A 143 6.95 -3.20 -14.83
C LEU A 143 6.87 -3.28 -13.30
N ILE A 144 6.47 -2.17 -12.68
CA ILE A 144 6.36 -2.02 -11.24
C ILE A 144 4.88 -1.89 -10.84
N LEU A 145 4.44 -2.68 -9.85
CA LEU A 145 3.17 -2.43 -9.16
C LEU A 145 3.38 -1.80 -7.79
N LEU A 146 2.71 -0.67 -7.55
CA LEU A 146 2.59 -0.04 -6.25
C LEU A 146 1.19 -0.27 -5.70
N THR A 147 1.07 -1.02 -4.61
CA THR A 147 -0.22 -1.32 -3.98
C THR A 147 -0.23 -0.96 -2.50
N GLY A 148 -1.12 -0.04 -2.13
CA GLY A 148 -1.27 0.47 -0.77
C GLY A 148 -2.67 0.23 -0.22
N SER A 149 -2.77 0.15 1.10
CA SER A 149 -4.05 0.18 1.82
C SER A 149 -3.94 0.94 3.13
N GLY A 150 -5.05 1.52 3.58
CA GLY A 150 -5.10 2.37 4.78
C GLY A 150 -6.46 2.35 5.48
N ALA A 151 -6.55 3.04 6.61
CA ALA A 151 -7.79 3.20 7.37
C ALA A 151 -8.91 3.75 6.47
N GLY A 152 -10.13 3.27 6.66
CA GLY A 152 -11.28 3.67 5.87
C GLY A 152 -12.32 2.57 5.67
N LEU A 153 -12.05 1.45 5.02
CA LEU A 153 -10.84 1.02 4.31
C LEU A 153 -10.65 1.78 2.99
N THR A 154 -9.41 2.12 2.66
CA THR A 154 -9.03 2.54 1.29
C THR A 154 -7.89 1.67 0.76
N MET A 155 -7.87 1.46 -0.54
CA MET A 155 -6.86 0.68 -1.24
C MET A 155 -6.60 1.30 -2.61
N GLY A 156 -5.36 1.26 -3.05
CA GLY A 156 -4.97 1.73 -4.38
C GLY A 156 -3.89 0.84 -4.98
N CYS A 157 -3.92 0.70 -6.30
CA CYS A 157 -2.88 0.04 -7.07
C CYS A 157 -2.54 0.87 -8.30
N MET A 158 -1.26 0.93 -8.65
CA MET A 158 -0.75 1.62 -9.83
C MET A 158 0.28 0.74 -10.52
N ALA A 159 0.12 0.58 -11.84
CA ALA A 159 1.13 0.03 -12.73
C ALA A 159 1.97 1.16 -13.32
N LEU A 160 3.28 1.04 -13.15
CA LEU A 160 4.30 1.97 -13.60
C LEU A 160 5.30 1.21 -14.48
N GLU A 161 5.68 1.78 -15.61
CA GLU A 161 6.89 1.41 -16.36
C GLU A 161 8.00 2.36 -15.88
N TRP A 162 9.13 1.81 -15.42
CA TRP A 162 10.30 2.56 -14.96
C TRP A 162 11.10 3.14 -16.12
#